data_AF-A0A7V9FK32-F1
#
_entry.id   AF-A0A7V9FK32-F1
#
_cell.length_a   1.000
_cell.length_b   1.000
_cell.length_c   1.000
_cell.angle_alpha   90.00
_cell.angle_beta   90.00
_cell.angle_gamma   90.00
#
_symmetry.space_group_name_H-M   'P 1'
#
loop_
_entity.id
_entity.type
_entity.pdbx_description
1 polymer ?
#
loop_
_entity_poly.entity_id
_entity_poly.type
_entity_poly.pdbx_seq_one_letter_code
_entity_poly.pdbx_strand_id
1 'polypeptide(L)'
;MVAAALRGEAGVATHGDRLAAYRPIAGLDWTVTASVPEQSAFAAITRLRTSVFGATGLLALVLLAGLALLIRSVRHRRHAEDAAKLATAEADRAHAESDRLAAIVDSSDDAILSMTRDGVITSWNGGAERLYGYAAGDVVGEHIGLLIPPERAGEERNILHHVLAGEPLQHYETRRQRKDGSVVDVALTVSPIRDVEGQVTGASTIARDISERRRTEEEARRAWAKPSARTRPRASSSRA
;
A
#
# COMPACT_ATOMS: atom_id res chain seq x y z
N MET A 1 4.58 47.64 -77.50
CA MET A 1 3.82 46.73 -78.38
C MET A 1 4.03 47.09 -79.86
N VAL A 2 3.64 48.28 -80.32
CA VAL A 2 3.75 48.70 -81.74
C VAL A 2 5.18 48.61 -82.30
N ALA A 3 6.20 49.05 -81.54
CA ALA A 3 7.59 49.04 -82.00
C ALA A 3 8.22 47.63 -82.14
N ALA A 4 7.69 46.60 -81.46
CA ALA A 4 8.20 45.23 -81.54
C ALA A 4 7.44 44.40 -82.60
N ALA A 5 6.13 44.62 -82.74
CA ALA A 5 5.33 44.04 -83.82
C ALA A 5 5.80 44.50 -85.21
N LEU A 6 6.20 45.77 -85.36
CA LEU A 6 6.78 46.30 -86.60
C LEU A 6 8.13 45.68 -86.97
N ARG A 7 8.83 45.05 -86.01
CA ARG A 7 10.07 44.29 -86.27
C ARG A 7 9.82 42.82 -86.61
N GLY A 8 8.56 42.39 -86.73
CA GLY A 8 8.21 41.00 -87.06
C GLY A 8 8.32 40.01 -85.90
N GLU A 9 8.50 40.48 -84.67
CA GLU A 9 8.68 39.63 -83.49
C GLU A 9 7.33 39.27 -82.86
N ALA A 10 7.14 37.98 -82.52
CA ALA A 10 6.01 37.55 -81.69
C ALA A 10 6.29 37.87 -80.22
N GLY A 11 5.27 38.25 -79.46
CA GLY A 11 5.45 38.59 -78.06
C GLY A 11 4.17 38.60 -77.25
N VAL A 12 4.34 38.84 -75.96
CA VAL A 12 3.24 39.01 -75.01
C VAL A 12 3.33 40.41 -74.43
N ALA A 13 2.21 41.10 -74.32
CA ALA A 13 2.10 42.42 -73.73
C ALA A 13 0.83 42.51 -72.89
N THR A 14 0.89 43.33 -71.85
CA THR A 14 -0.30 43.74 -71.10
C THR A 14 -0.83 45.05 -71.68
N HIS A 15 -2.15 45.13 -71.85
CA HIS A 15 -2.83 46.32 -72.32
C HIS A 15 -4.14 46.52 -71.56
N GLY A 16 -4.16 47.51 -70.67
CA GLY A 16 -5.22 47.64 -69.66
C GLY A 16 -5.25 46.41 -68.75
N ASP A 17 -6.45 45.91 -68.42
CA ASP A 17 -6.70 44.72 -67.60
C ASP A 17 -6.72 43.42 -68.44
N ARG A 18 -5.89 43.36 -69.49
CA ARG A 18 -5.84 42.23 -70.42
C ARG A 18 -4.42 41.84 -70.75
N LEU A 19 -4.18 40.54 -70.75
CA LEU A 19 -2.93 39.93 -71.21
C LEU A 19 -3.13 39.50 -72.66
N ALA A 20 -2.30 40.04 -73.55
CA ALA A 20 -2.43 39.86 -74.99
C ALA A 20 -1.15 39.25 -75.57
N ALA A 21 -1.29 38.14 -76.29
CA ALA A 21 -0.24 37.58 -77.13
C ALA A 21 -0.47 38.03 -78.57
N TYR A 22 0.58 38.49 -79.23
CA TYR A 22 0.51 38.96 -80.61
C TYR A 22 1.55 38.27 -81.48
N ARG A 23 1.18 38.03 -82.74
CA ARG A 23 2.08 37.46 -83.75
C ARG A 23 1.83 38.12 -85.11
N PRO A 24 2.86 38.72 -85.73
CA PRO A 24 2.74 39.26 -87.08
C PRO A 24 2.61 38.12 -88.10
N ILE A 25 1.83 38.35 -89.16
CA ILE A 25 1.64 37.39 -90.25
C ILE A 25 2.69 37.68 -91.32
N ALA A 26 3.54 36.70 -91.65
CA ALA A 26 4.62 36.90 -92.61
C ALA A 26 4.10 37.32 -94.01
N GLY A 27 4.66 38.40 -94.56
CA GLY A 27 4.29 38.94 -95.87
C GLY A 27 3.06 39.86 -95.88
N LEU A 28 2.45 40.13 -94.71
CA LEU A 28 1.32 41.04 -94.55
C LEU A 28 1.59 42.01 -93.39
N ASP A 29 1.19 43.27 -93.52
CA ASP A 29 1.30 44.29 -92.44
C ASP A 29 0.26 44.10 -91.31
N TRP A 30 -0.18 42.85 -91.09
CA TRP A 30 -1.26 42.49 -90.18
C TRP A 30 -0.71 41.67 -89.00
N THR A 31 -1.22 41.93 -87.80
CA THR A 31 -0.86 41.19 -86.58
C THR A 31 -2.10 40.56 -85.96
N VAL A 32 -2.04 39.26 -85.67
CA VAL A 32 -3.10 38.59 -84.91
C VAL A 32 -2.82 38.77 -83.43
N THR A 33 -3.82 39.25 -82.69
CA THR A 33 -3.74 39.41 -81.24
C THR A 33 -4.81 38.57 -80.57
N ALA A 34 -4.41 37.65 -79.69
CA ALA A 34 -5.32 36.97 -78.78
C ALA A 34 -5.18 37.61 -77.40
N SER A 35 -6.28 38.04 -76.78
CA SER A 35 -6.25 38.65 -75.45
C SER A 35 -7.25 38.02 -74.51
N VAL A 36 -6.85 37.84 -73.25
CA VAL A 36 -7.69 37.33 -72.16
C VAL A 36 -7.71 38.39 -71.06
N PRO A 37 -8.85 38.61 -70.36
CA PRO A 37 -8.86 39.46 -69.16
C PRO A 37 -7.84 38.93 -68.13
N GLU A 38 -7.04 39.82 -67.57
CA GLU A 38 -6.00 39.48 -66.59
C GLU A 38 -6.61 38.73 -65.40
N GLN A 39 -7.77 39.20 -64.93
CA GLN A 39 -8.54 38.55 -63.86
C GLN A 39 -8.90 37.09 -64.19
N SER A 40 -9.23 36.77 -65.44
CA SER A 40 -9.58 35.39 -65.85
C SER A 40 -8.34 34.51 -65.98
N ALA A 41 -7.22 35.07 -66.46
CA ALA A 41 -5.95 34.35 -66.60
C ALA A 41 -5.39 33.91 -65.23
N PHE A 42 -5.53 34.75 -64.20
CA PHE A 42 -5.04 34.45 -62.86
C PHE A 42 -6.07 33.75 -61.96
N ALA A 43 -7.37 33.83 -62.25
CA ALA A 43 -8.41 33.19 -61.44
C ALA A 43 -8.23 31.67 -61.27
N ALA A 44 -7.77 30.95 -62.30
CA ALA A 44 -7.52 29.51 -62.21
C ALA A 44 -6.35 29.17 -61.28
N ILE A 45 -5.27 29.95 -61.36
CA ILE A 45 -4.07 29.79 -60.52
C ILE A 45 -4.41 30.08 -59.06
N THR A 46 -5.17 31.13 -58.78
CA THR A 46 -5.57 31.50 -57.41
C THR A 46 -6.53 30.47 -56.80
N ARG A 47 -7.46 29.89 -57.57
CA ARG A 47 -8.39 28.84 -57.09
C ARG A 47 -7.70 27.51 -56.78
N LEU A 48 -6.73 27.07 -57.60
CA LEU A 48 -5.91 25.89 -57.28
C LEU A 48 -5.14 26.12 -55.96
N ARG A 49 -4.61 27.33 -55.78
CA ARG A 49 -3.78 27.70 -54.63
C ARG A 49 -4.56 27.69 -53.32
N THR A 50 -5.79 28.22 -53.27
CA THR A 50 -6.61 28.23 -52.04
C THR A 50 -7.11 26.84 -51.62
N SER A 51 -7.45 25.98 -52.58
CA SER A 51 -7.89 24.60 -52.29
C SER A 51 -6.75 23.75 -51.70
N VAL A 52 -5.53 23.89 -52.21
CA VAL A 52 -4.35 23.16 -51.71
C VAL A 52 -4.00 23.58 -50.28
N PHE A 53 -4.00 24.88 -49.96
CA PHE A 53 -3.75 25.35 -48.59
C PHE A 53 -4.80 24.88 -47.57
N GLY A 54 -6.08 24.84 -47.96
CA GLY A 54 -7.15 24.33 -47.11
C GLY A 54 -7.01 22.83 -46.79
N ALA A 55 -6.69 22.01 -47.81
CA ALA A 55 -6.53 20.57 -47.64
C ALA A 55 -5.30 20.20 -46.79
N THR A 56 -4.16 20.89 -46.98
CA THR A 56 -2.97 20.67 -46.15
C THR A 56 -3.19 21.10 -44.70
N GLY A 57 -3.94 22.18 -44.48
CA GLY A 57 -4.30 22.64 -43.14
C GLY A 57 -5.21 21.65 -42.41
N LEU A 58 -6.23 21.11 -43.10
CA LEU A 58 -7.11 20.09 -42.53
C LEU A 58 -6.36 18.80 -42.21
N LEU A 59 -5.49 18.34 -43.11
CA LEU A 59 -4.64 17.17 -42.87
C LEU A 59 -3.72 17.39 -41.66
N ALA A 60 -3.09 18.56 -41.56
CA ALA A 60 -2.26 18.90 -40.41
C ALA A 60 -3.07 18.89 -39.09
N LEU A 61 -4.30 19.42 -39.09
CA LEU A 61 -5.17 19.38 -37.91
C LEU A 61 -5.57 17.96 -37.52
N VAL A 62 -5.90 17.09 -38.48
CA VAL A 62 -6.22 15.68 -38.22
C VAL A 62 -5.00 14.94 -37.66
N LEU A 63 -3.81 15.19 -38.21
CA LEU A 63 -2.56 14.61 -37.71
C LEU A 63 -2.24 15.10 -36.30
N LEU A 64 -2.41 16.39 -36.01
CA LEU A 64 -2.22 16.96 -34.67
C LEU A 64 -3.23 16.40 -33.66
N ALA A 65 -4.50 16.27 -34.04
CA ALA A 65 -5.53 15.66 -33.21
C ALA A 65 -5.23 14.18 -32.95
N GLY A 66 -4.83 13.43 -33.98
CA GLY A 66 -4.41 12.04 -33.87
C GLY A 66 -3.19 11.87 -32.96
N LEU A 67 -2.18 12.74 -33.10
CA LEU A 67 -1.01 12.75 -32.22
C LEU A 67 -1.37 13.07 -30.77
N ALA A 68 -2.26 14.04 -30.53
CA ALA A 68 -2.74 14.37 -29.20
C ALA A 68 -3.50 13.21 -28.55
N LEU A 69 -4.35 12.52 -29.31
CA LEU A 69 -5.05 11.30 -28.86
C LEU A 69 -4.07 10.16 -28.59
N LEU A 70 -3.05 9.97 -29.43
CA LEU A 70 -2.01 8.97 -29.22
C LEU A 70 -1.24 9.24 -27.93
N ILE A 71 -0.77 10.48 -27.72
CA ILE A 71 -0.07 10.91 -26.50
C ILE A 71 -0.96 10.68 -25.29
N ARG A 72 -2.24 11.07 -25.35
CA ARG A 72 -3.22 10.82 -24.29
C ARG A 72 -3.37 9.33 -24.00
N SER A 73 -3.46 8.49 -25.03
CA SER A 73 -3.62 7.04 -24.89
C SER A 73 -2.41 6.37 -24.24
N VAL A 74 -1.19 6.84 -24.56
CA VAL A 74 0.05 6.32 -23.98
C VAL A 74 0.21 6.79 -22.54
N ARG A 75 -0.10 8.07 -22.25
CA ARG A 75 -0.12 8.59 -20.88
C ARG A 75 -1.11 7.84 -20.01
N HIS A 76 -2.33 7.59 -20.50
CA HIS A 76 -3.34 6.86 -19.75
C HIS A 76 -2.90 5.43 -19.43
N ARG A 77 -2.27 4.73 -20.39
CA ARG A 77 -1.71 3.39 -20.17
C ARG A 77 -0.59 3.41 -19.13
N ARG A 78 0.35 4.36 -19.23
CA ARG A 78 1.44 4.50 -18.25
C ARG A 78 0.94 4.81 -16.84
N HIS A 79 -0.01 5.73 -16.69
CA HIS A 79 -0.59 6.04 -15.37
C HIS A 79 -1.31 4.84 -14.77
N ALA A 80 -2.02 4.05 -15.58
CA ALA A 80 -2.66 2.83 -15.11
C ALA A 80 -1.64 1.78 -14.67
N GLU A 81 -0.55 1.59 -15.42
CA GLU A 81 0.54 0.67 -15.07
C GLU A 81 1.28 1.10 -13.80
N ASP A 82 1.61 2.39 -13.68
CA ASP A 82 2.29 2.93 -12.50
C ASP A 82 1.41 2.87 -11.25
N ALA A 83 0.11 3.16 -11.38
CA ALA A 83 -0.85 3.01 -10.28
C ALA A 83 -0.99 1.55 -9.84
N ALA A 84 -1.04 0.60 -10.78
CA ALA A 84 -1.09 -0.82 -10.46
C ALA A 84 0.20 -1.32 -9.77
N LYS A 85 1.37 -0.84 -10.21
CA LYS A 85 2.67 -1.14 -9.57
C LYS A 85 2.76 -0.56 -8.16
N LEU A 86 2.25 0.65 -7.94
CA LEU A 86 2.24 1.27 -6.62
C LEU A 86 1.32 0.50 -5.67
N ALA A 87 0.11 0.16 -6.09
CA ALA A 87 -0.84 -0.59 -5.28
C ALA A 87 -0.33 -1.99 -4.90
N THR A 88 0.32 -2.69 -5.84
CA THR A 88 0.96 -3.99 -5.56
C THR A 88 2.13 -3.84 -4.59
N ALA A 89 3.01 -2.85 -4.79
CA ALA A 89 4.11 -2.59 -3.87
C ALA A 89 3.64 -2.19 -2.46
N GLU A 90 2.52 -1.47 -2.33
CA GLU A 90 1.91 -1.14 -1.04
C GLU A 90 1.33 -2.38 -0.35
N ALA A 91 0.62 -3.24 -1.09
CA ALA A 91 0.10 -4.50 -0.56
C ALA A 91 1.23 -5.44 -0.12
N ASP A 92 2.28 -5.57 -0.93
CA ASP A 92 3.45 -6.41 -0.61
C ASP A 92 4.17 -5.90 0.64
N ARG A 93 4.31 -4.58 0.79
CA ARG A 93 4.88 -3.98 2.01
C ARG A 93 4.01 -4.22 3.23
N ALA A 94 2.69 -4.08 3.10
CA ALA A 94 1.76 -4.35 4.19
C ALA A 94 1.81 -5.82 4.64
N HIS A 95 1.85 -6.76 3.69
CA HIS A 95 2.03 -8.18 3.99
C HIS A 95 3.40 -8.45 4.64
N ALA A 96 4.49 -7.91 4.09
CA ALA A 96 5.82 -8.10 4.65
C ALA A 96 5.94 -7.56 6.09
N GLU A 97 5.29 -6.44 6.40
CA GLU A 97 5.26 -5.91 7.77
C GLU A 97 4.41 -6.80 8.69
N SER A 98 3.26 -7.29 8.22
CA SER A 98 2.44 -8.24 8.98
C SER A 98 3.19 -9.53 9.29
N ASP A 99 3.88 -10.10 8.29
CA ASP A 99 4.68 -11.32 8.44
C ASP A 99 5.85 -11.11 9.41
N ARG A 100 6.50 -9.93 9.33
CA ARG A 100 7.57 -9.56 10.27
C ARG A 100 7.05 -9.47 11.70
N LEU A 101 5.91 -8.81 11.92
CA LEU A 101 5.29 -8.71 13.26
C LEU A 101 4.87 -10.09 13.79
N ALA A 102 4.30 -10.94 12.93
CA ALA A 102 3.95 -12.31 13.27
C ALA A 102 5.19 -13.12 13.68
N ALA A 103 6.30 -13.01 12.93
CA ALA A 103 7.55 -13.69 13.25
C ALA A 103 8.15 -13.21 14.58
N ILE A 104 8.06 -11.91 14.90
CA ILE A 104 8.49 -11.37 16.19
C ILE A 104 7.67 -11.99 17.33
N VAL A 105 6.33 -12.00 17.20
CA VAL A 105 5.44 -12.60 18.19
C VAL A 105 5.70 -14.10 18.35
N ASP A 106 5.91 -14.83 17.26
CA ASP A 106 6.13 -16.27 17.29
C ASP A 106 7.48 -16.67 17.90
N SER A 107 8.51 -15.85 17.70
CA SER A 107 9.84 -16.04 18.28
C SER A 107 9.93 -15.75 19.79
N SER A 108 8.88 -15.17 20.39
CA SER A 108 8.83 -14.87 21.82
C SER A 108 8.82 -16.16 22.66
N ASP A 109 9.54 -16.14 23.78
CA ASP A 109 9.46 -17.20 24.81
C ASP A 109 8.21 -17.05 25.67
N ASP A 110 7.73 -15.83 25.88
CA ASP A 110 6.45 -15.60 26.56
C ASP A 110 5.31 -16.11 25.67
N ALA A 111 4.29 -16.69 26.31
CA ALA A 111 3.07 -17.08 25.64
C ALA A 111 2.25 -15.84 25.30
N ILE A 112 1.92 -15.66 24.03
CA ILE A 112 1.15 -14.54 23.50
C ILE A 112 -0.06 -15.12 22.77
N LEU A 113 -1.24 -14.63 23.17
CA LEU A 113 -2.51 -15.03 22.59
C LEU A 113 -3.48 -13.86 22.56
N SER A 114 -4.48 -13.93 21.69
CA SER A 114 -5.60 -13.00 21.69
C SER A 114 -6.92 -13.75 21.75
N MET A 115 -7.96 -13.05 22.17
CA MET A 115 -9.31 -13.58 22.25
C MET A 115 -10.36 -12.51 21.94
N THR A 116 -11.55 -12.97 21.54
CA THR A 116 -12.74 -12.11 21.36
C THR A 116 -13.25 -11.61 22.71
N ARG A 117 -14.28 -10.75 22.67
CA ARG A 117 -15.00 -10.27 23.87
C ARG A 117 -15.64 -11.40 24.68
N ASP A 118 -15.95 -12.51 24.04
CA ASP A 118 -16.55 -13.69 24.65
C ASP A 118 -15.50 -14.72 25.11
N GLY A 119 -14.22 -14.37 25.10
CA GLY A 119 -13.15 -15.26 25.53
C GLY A 119 -12.79 -16.38 24.54
N VAL A 120 -13.24 -16.28 23.28
CA VAL A 120 -12.87 -17.22 22.21
C VAL A 120 -11.48 -16.88 21.70
N ILE A 121 -10.55 -17.84 21.71
CA ILE A 121 -9.16 -17.65 21.30
C ILE A 121 -9.10 -17.37 19.78
N THR A 122 -8.39 -16.32 19.39
CA THR A 122 -8.24 -15.89 17.99
C THR A 122 -6.80 -15.97 17.49
N SER A 123 -5.80 -15.97 18.37
CA SER A 123 -4.41 -16.19 18.01
C SER A 123 -3.67 -16.91 19.12
N TRP A 124 -2.60 -17.61 18.75
CA TRP A 124 -1.81 -18.45 19.64
C TRP A 124 -0.40 -18.59 19.07
N ASN A 125 0.61 -18.01 19.74
CA ASN A 125 1.99 -18.06 19.26
C ASN A 125 2.71 -19.36 19.70
N GLY A 126 3.89 -19.61 19.14
CA GLY A 126 4.73 -20.76 19.53
C GLY A 126 5.11 -20.77 21.02
N GLY A 127 5.25 -19.61 21.67
CA GLY A 127 5.45 -19.52 23.12
C GLY A 127 4.28 -20.12 23.93
N ALA A 128 3.05 -19.87 23.48
CA ALA A 128 1.84 -20.41 24.10
C ALA A 128 1.71 -21.93 23.89
N GLU A 129 2.12 -22.43 22.73
CA GLU A 129 2.20 -23.87 22.49
C GLU A 129 3.18 -24.55 23.45
N ARG A 130 4.37 -23.97 23.64
CA ARG A 130 5.38 -24.50 24.56
C ARG A 130 4.93 -24.42 26.02
N LEU A 131 4.31 -23.32 26.42
CA LEU A 131 3.89 -23.11 27.82
C LEU A 131 2.72 -24.01 28.21
N TYR A 132 1.69 -24.11 27.37
CA TYR A 132 0.44 -24.78 27.71
C TYR A 132 0.28 -26.18 27.09
N GLY A 133 1.12 -26.54 26.11
CA GLY A 133 1.10 -27.86 25.46
C GLY A 133 -0.02 -28.05 24.43
N TYR A 134 -0.71 -26.98 24.05
CA TYR A 134 -1.73 -27.01 22.99
C TYR A 134 -1.16 -26.47 21.69
N ALA A 135 -1.36 -27.18 20.58
CA ALA A 135 -1.10 -26.64 19.25
C ALA A 135 -2.15 -25.59 18.90
N ALA A 136 -1.77 -24.55 18.16
CA ALA A 136 -2.69 -23.46 17.78
C ALA A 136 -3.96 -23.99 17.11
N GLY A 137 -3.84 -24.99 16.23
CA GLY A 137 -4.97 -25.61 15.53
C GLY A 137 -5.96 -26.35 16.43
N ASP A 138 -5.58 -26.70 17.66
CA ASP A 138 -6.47 -27.38 18.63
C ASP A 138 -7.29 -26.38 19.47
N VAL A 139 -6.85 -25.12 19.58
CA VAL A 139 -7.39 -24.15 20.57
C VAL A 139 -7.88 -22.85 19.97
N VAL A 140 -7.44 -22.47 18.77
CA VAL A 140 -8.02 -21.31 18.08
C VAL A 140 -9.48 -21.63 17.73
N GLY A 141 -10.39 -20.75 18.14
CA GLY A 141 -11.84 -20.97 18.07
C GLY A 141 -12.45 -21.57 19.34
N GLU A 142 -11.64 -22.07 20.28
CA GLU A 142 -12.10 -22.58 21.57
C GLU A 142 -12.14 -21.47 22.63
N HIS A 143 -12.91 -21.70 23.69
CA HIS A 143 -13.01 -20.77 24.81
C HIS A 143 -11.80 -20.89 25.75
N ILE A 144 -11.20 -19.75 26.16
CA ILE A 144 -10.00 -19.66 27.00
C ILE A 144 -10.11 -20.36 28.36
N GLY A 145 -11.33 -20.66 28.79
CA GLY A 145 -11.64 -21.38 30.03
C GLY A 145 -10.93 -22.72 30.19
N LEU A 146 -10.50 -23.36 29.08
CA LEU A 146 -9.72 -24.59 29.11
C LEU A 146 -8.37 -24.46 29.85
N LEU A 147 -7.82 -23.24 29.94
CA LEU A 147 -6.57 -22.96 30.66
C LEU A 147 -6.80 -22.68 32.14
N ILE A 148 -8.04 -22.66 32.62
CA ILE A 148 -8.37 -22.20 33.97
C ILE A 148 -8.65 -23.41 34.86
N PRO A 149 -7.88 -23.59 35.95
CA PRO A 149 -8.14 -24.66 36.90
C PRO A 149 -9.57 -24.55 37.47
N PRO A 150 -10.28 -25.67 37.70
CA PRO A 150 -11.67 -25.65 38.18
C PRO A 150 -11.89 -24.83 39.45
N GLU A 151 -10.91 -24.77 40.35
CA GLU A 151 -10.97 -23.98 41.59
C GLU A 151 -10.92 -22.47 41.38
N ARG A 152 -10.68 -22.00 40.15
CA ARG A 152 -10.64 -20.59 39.74
C ARG A 152 -11.67 -20.25 38.67
N ALA A 153 -12.73 -21.05 38.55
CA ALA A 153 -13.82 -20.77 37.63
C ALA A 153 -14.37 -19.33 37.81
N GLY A 154 -14.47 -18.58 36.71
CA GLY A 154 -14.96 -17.20 36.71
C GLY A 154 -13.87 -16.13 36.84
N GLU A 155 -12.61 -16.52 37.07
CA GLU A 155 -11.46 -15.61 37.03
C GLU A 155 -11.38 -14.88 35.67
N GLU A 156 -11.57 -15.60 34.57
CA GLU A 156 -11.56 -15.03 33.22
C GLU A 156 -12.66 -14.01 33.01
N ARG A 157 -13.86 -14.27 33.52
CA ARG A 157 -14.99 -13.34 33.38
C ARG A 157 -14.68 -12.01 34.05
N ASN A 158 -14.05 -12.03 35.23
CA ASN A 158 -13.64 -10.83 35.93
C ASN A 158 -12.52 -10.10 35.17
N ILE A 159 -11.49 -10.82 34.70
CA ILE A 159 -10.39 -10.23 33.92
C ILE A 159 -10.92 -9.58 32.65
N LEU A 160 -11.74 -10.29 31.87
CA LEU A 160 -12.35 -9.77 30.65
C LEU A 160 -13.25 -8.57 30.93
N HIS A 161 -14.04 -8.58 32.00
CA HIS A 161 -14.87 -7.44 32.37
C HIS A 161 -14.06 -6.14 32.51
N HIS A 162 -12.94 -6.17 33.24
CA HIS A 162 -12.06 -5.00 33.41
C HIS A 162 -11.39 -4.60 32.10
N VAL A 163 -10.82 -5.56 31.38
CA VAL A 163 -10.10 -5.29 30.13
C VAL A 163 -11.03 -4.73 29.05
N LEU A 164 -12.26 -5.23 28.95
CA LEU A 164 -13.26 -4.74 28.02
C LEU A 164 -13.81 -3.35 28.40
N ALA A 165 -13.70 -2.95 29.67
CA ALA A 165 -13.93 -1.57 30.10
C ALA A 165 -12.74 -0.63 29.76
N GLY A 166 -11.67 -1.16 29.15
CA GLY A 166 -10.48 -0.42 28.78
C GLY A 166 -9.42 -0.36 29.88
N GLU A 167 -9.59 -1.11 30.97
CA GLU A 167 -8.66 -1.17 32.10
C GLU A 167 -7.68 -2.34 31.90
N PRO A 168 -6.42 -2.09 31.50
CA PRO A 168 -5.45 -3.16 31.32
C PRO A 168 -5.09 -3.80 32.66
N LEU A 169 -4.93 -5.11 32.66
CA LEU A 169 -4.42 -5.87 33.81
C LEU A 169 -2.93 -6.09 33.63
N GLN A 170 -2.13 -5.74 34.63
CA GLN A 170 -0.67 -5.92 34.59
C GLN A 170 -0.18 -6.77 35.76
N HIS A 171 0.83 -7.61 35.50
CA HIS A 171 1.54 -8.39 36.51
C HIS A 171 0.61 -9.24 37.41
N TYR A 172 -0.48 -9.75 36.86
CA TYR A 172 -1.43 -10.57 37.62
C TYR A 172 -0.92 -12.01 37.72
N GLU A 173 -0.42 -12.38 38.89
CA GLU A 173 0.07 -13.73 39.14
C GLU A 173 -1.09 -14.70 39.40
N THR A 174 -1.18 -15.74 38.57
CA THR A 174 -2.23 -16.75 38.65
C THR A 174 -1.70 -18.13 38.26
N ARG A 175 -2.60 -19.10 38.17
CA ARG A 175 -2.35 -20.49 37.83
C ARG A 175 -3.17 -20.85 36.62
N ARG A 176 -2.55 -21.59 35.71
CA ARG A 176 -3.20 -22.10 34.49
C ARG A 176 -2.99 -23.60 34.36
N GLN A 177 -3.93 -24.25 33.70
CA GLN A 177 -3.90 -25.68 33.41
C GLN A 177 -3.34 -25.90 32.00
N ARG A 178 -2.39 -26.83 31.88
CA ARG A 178 -1.83 -27.31 30.60
C ARG A 178 -2.68 -28.43 30.01
N LYS A 179 -2.43 -28.79 28.75
CA LYS A 179 -3.10 -29.90 28.04
C LYS A 179 -2.97 -31.24 28.77
N ASP A 180 -1.85 -31.49 29.45
CA ASP A 180 -1.60 -32.70 30.24
C ASP A 180 -2.29 -32.69 31.61
N GLY A 181 -3.02 -31.62 31.95
CA GLY A 181 -3.69 -31.42 33.22
C GLY A 181 -2.80 -30.83 34.33
N SER A 182 -1.49 -30.69 34.11
CA SER A 182 -0.57 -30.05 35.07
C SER A 182 -0.88 -28.56 35.22
N VAL A 183 -0.48 -27.99 36.36
CA VAL A 183 -0.68 -26.57 36.67
C VAL A 183 0.63 -25.81 36.55
N VAL A 184 0.57 -24.61 35.99
CA VAL A 184 1.69 -23.66 35.87
C VAL A 184 1.39 -22.36 36.59
N ASP A 185 2.36 -21.84 37.36
CA ASP A 185 2.28 -20.48 37.89
C ASP A 185 2.70 -19.51 36.77
N VAL A 186 1.84 -18.56 36.45
CA VAL A 186 2.07 -17.56 35.39
C VAL A 186 1.83 -16.15 35.89
N ALA A 187 2.59 -15.19 35.35
CA ALA A 187 2.28 -13.78 35.45
C ALA A 187 1.61 -13.31 34.16
N LEU A 188 0.40 -12.76 34.27
CA LEU A 188 -0.39 -12.28 33.15
C LEU A 188 -0.32 -10.77 32.99
N THR A 189 -0.20 -10.34 31.75
CA THR A 189 -0.52 -8.99 31.31
C THR A 189 -1.61 -9.09 30.25
N VAL A 190 -2.76 -8.47 30.50
CA VAL A 190 -3.94 -8.51 29.62
C VAL A 190 -4.30 -7.10 29.20
N SER A 191 -4.35 -6.86 27.89
CA SER A 191 -4.57 -5.53 27.31
C SER A 191 -5.75 -5.55 26.33
N PRO A 192 -6.53 -4.45 26.23
CA PRO A 192 -7.62 -4.36 25.28
C PRO A 192 -7.09 -4.25 23.85
N ILE A 193 -7.69 -5.00 22.94
CA ILE A 193 -7.50 -4.82 21.49
C ILE A 193 -8.58 -3.87 21.00
N ARG A 194 -8.18 -2.82 20.27
CA ARG A 194 -9.09 -1.80 19.74
C ARG A 194 -9.12 -1.82 18.22
N ASP A 195 -10.29 -1.53 17.66
CA ASP A 195 -10.43 -1.25 16.23
C ASP A 195 -10.02 0.18 15.87
N VAL A 196 -10.17 0.53 14.59
CA VAL A 196 -9.85 1.85 14.04
C VAL A 196 -10.73 2.98 14.60
N GLU A 197 -11.89 2.64 15.17
CA GLU A 197 -12.81 3.58 15.82
C GLU A 197 -12.55 3.69 17.34
N GLY A 198 -11.55 2.95 17.85
CA GLY A 198 -11.15 2.94 19.24
C GLY A 198 -12.01 2.05 20.14
N GLN A 199 -12.95 1.28 19.58
CA GLN A 199 -13.81 0.36 20.33
C GLN A 199 -13.04 -0.90 20.69
N VAL A 200 -13.28 -1.43 21.89
CA VAL A 200 -12.62 -2.67 22.34
C VAL A 200 -13.28 -3.87 21.67
N THR A 201 -12.53 -4.58 20.83
CA THR A 201 -12.98 -5.75 20.05
C THR A 201 -12.55 -7.08 20.66
N GLY A 202 -11.64 -7.05 21.64
CA GLY A 202 -11.15 -8.25 22.32
C GLY A 202 -10.03 -7.93 23.30
N ALA A 203 -9.24 -8.95 23.63
CA ALA A 203 -8.11 -8.83 24.54
C ALA A 203 -6.89 -9.58 24.02
N SER A 204 -5.71 -9.02 24.23
CA SER A 204 -4.41 -9.69 24.07
C SER A 204 -3.88 -10.06 25.45
N THR A 205 -3.38 -11.28 25.60
CA THR A 205 -2.76 -11.77 26.83
C THR A 205 -1.31 -12.15 26.57
N ILE A 206 -0.41 -11.68 27.42
CA ILE A 206 0.95 -12.18 27.56
C ILE A 206 1.01 -12.95 28.87
N ALA A 207 1.46 -14.20 28.81
CA ALA A 207 1.65 -15.06 29.97
C ALA A 207 3.11 -15.51 30.06
N ARG A 208 3.73 -15.20 31.20
CA ARG A 208 5.11 -15.60 31.51
C ARG A 208 5.10 -16.69 32.56
N ASP A 209 5.84 -17.78 32.33
CA ASP A 209 6.08 -18.80 33.36
C ASP A 209 6.91 -18.19 34.50
N ILE A 210 6.40 -18.27 35.73
CA ILE A 210 7.08 -17.80 36.93
C ILE A 210 7.39 -18.95 37.91
N SER A 211 7.25 -20.20 37.47
CA SER A 211 7.43 -21.39 38.31
C SER A 211 8.84 -21.48 38.89
N GLU A 212 9.87 -21.17 38.10
CA GLU A 212 11.27 -21.17 38.57
C GLU A 212 11.52 -20.08 39.61
N ARG A 213 11.02 -18.86 39.35
CA ARG A 213 11.09 -17.76 40.30
C ARG A 213 10.41 -18.11 41.61
N ARG A 214 9.22 -18.72 41.57
CA ARG A 214 8.48 -19.16 42.75
C ARG A 214 9.24 -20.22 43.55
N ARG A 215 9.84 -21.21 42.86
CA ARG A 215 10.68 -22.24 43.51
C ARG A 215 11.87 -21.64 44.23
N THR A 216 12.61 -20.74 43.57
CA THR A 216 13.77 -20.08 44.18
C THR A 216 13.39 -19.19 45.37
N GLU A 217 12.29 -18.46 45.28
CA GLU A 217 11.74 -17.68 46.41
C GLU A 217 11.31 -18.57 47.59
N GLU A 218 10.67 -19.71 47.32
CA GLU A 218 10.29 -20.66 48.36
C GLU A 218 11.50 -21.33 49.02
N GLU A 219 12.51 -21.73 48.24
CA GLU A 219 13.75 -22.31 48.75
C GLU A 219 14.49 -21.32 49.64
N ALA A 220 14.63 -20.07 49.18
CA ALA A 220 15.19 -19.00 49.98
C ALA A 220 14.40 -18.82 51.27
N ARG A 221 13.06 -18.73 51.19
CA ARG A 221 12.20 -18.59 52.37
C ARG A 221 12.36 -19.75 53.35
N ARG A 222 12.46 -20.99 52.87
CA ARG A 222 12.69 -22.18 53.69
C ARG A 222 14.08 -22.17 54.33
N ALA A 223 15.10 -21.67 53.62
CA ALA A 223 16.44 -21.51 54.16
C ALA A 223 16.49 -20.46 55.28
N TRP A 224 15.79 -19.32 55.09
CA TRP A 224 15.68 -18.26 56.09
C TRP A 224 14.81 -18.63 57.31
N ALA A 225 13.84 -19.54 57.14
CA ALA A 225 12.95 -19.98 58.22
C ALA A 225 13.56 -21.06 59.14
N LYS A 226 14.70 -21.67 58.79
CA LYS A 226 15.45 -22.55 59.70
C LYS A 226 16.23 -21.67 60.70
N PRO A 227 15.93 -21.69 62.01
CA PRO A 227 16.65 -20.88 62.98
C PRO A 227 18.13 -21.23 62.96
N SER A 228 18.99 -20.21 62.92
CA SER A 228 20.42 -20.30 63.20
C SER A 228 20.64 -20.75 64.65
N ALA A 229 20.40 -22.03 64.90
CA ALA A 229 20.68 -22.65 66.18
C ALA A 229 22.20 -22.78 66.33
N ARG A 230 22.70 -22.10 67.36
CA ARG A 230 24.03 -22.19 67.99
C ARG A 230 25.14 -21.41 67.29
N THR A 231 25.47 -20.28 67.90
CA THR A 231 26.62 -20.28 68.83
C THR A 231 26.44 -19.24 69.93
N ARG A 232 25.93 -19.64 71.10
CA ARG A 232 26.28 -18.96 72.35
C ARG A 232 27.54 -19.65 72.86
N PRO A 233 28.69 -18.96 72.99
CA PRO A 233 29.84 -19.55 73.66
C PRO A 233 29.44 -19.83 75.11
N ARG A 234 29.59 -21.08 75.55
CA ARG A 234 29.58 -21.42 76.98
C ARG A 234 30.78 -20.70 77.60
N ALA A 235 30.53 -19.60 78.31
CA ALA A 235 31.52 -19.07 79.24
C ALA A 235 31.69 -20.12 80.34
N SER A 236 32.84 -20.79 80.30
CA SER A 236 33.33 -21.72 81.31
C SER A 236 33.46 -20.99 82.64
N SER A 237 32.65 -21.38 83.62
CA SER A 237 32.97 -21.16 85.02
C SER A 237 34.20 -21.98 85.38
N SER A 238 35.35 -21.34 85.57
CA SER A 238 36.45 -21.91 86.33
C SER A 238 36.51 -21.21 87.68
N ARG A 239 36.33 -22.01 88.73
CA ARG A 239 36.61 -21.65 90.13
C ARG A 239 38.07 -21.26 90.29
N ALA A 240 38.32 -20.25 91.11
CA ALA A 240 39.24 -20.27 92.26
C ALA A 240 38.85 -19.12 93.18
#